data_AF-A0A6P0TTV0-F1
#
_entry.id   AF-A0A6P0TTV0-F1
#
_cell.length_a   1.000
_cell.length_b   1.000
_cell.length_c   1.000
_cell.angle_alpha   90.00
_cell.angle_beta   90.00
_cell.angle_gamma   90.00
#
_symmetry.space_group_name_H-M   'P 1'
#
loop_
_entity.id
_entity.type
_entity.pdbx_description
1 polymer ?
#
loop_
_entity_poly.entity_id
_entity_poly.type
_entity_poly.pdbx_seq_one_letter_code
_entity_poly.pdbx_strand_id
1 'polypeptide(L)'
;MSRLTRRKLLMFFGCSAAATALSPKISNFLGSSSEIAQAQTGGLSFTPLKLAHPLEAYQSNPSFVPLGVGGEGGNIEAGVDVALQSYEYFDDVIVPPEYERYVILAWGDRVFPNSEEYFGYNNDYISFIPINGNPNDGYLWVNHEYVSYPISSLLGGDDLASFPSTDQLVLGLDLSQPTVFTLGEFGYNQGGSIVRITKNGNSRYAPVADDANRRVHLLSGLAINSERSDGYQSVTSWGTASYQTGDQNFLIGTGPTATDVFPLSSDGLGNRIIGTAFNCSGGTTPWGTILTAEENFQGTVTEGVLPNGTQTGYDDEGIGFAFGLVGEKYGWMVEISPADPSFQNRKHTALGRFRHENIAFRIEEGRPLVAYMGDDRRGGHTWKFVSNGTVSNPTDPDNSQLFESGTLYAARLNPDGSGQWIPLVPSTPTNPLSPSEIAEAELNAFGEAQRDGRIRLPQRAGIPGAEQDGGSFIVDLTNESVLSNYQGRTLGDFYTSQGAILSDAFLAANLAGATPTSRPEDVEVHPGDG
;
A
#
# COMPACT_ATOMS: atom_id res chain seq x y z
N MET A 1 18.25 12.71 -19.83
CA MET A 1 18.91 13.65 -18.88
C MET A 1 17.88 14.56 -18.20
N SER A 2 17.54 14.29 -16.94
CA SER A 2 16.57 15.08 -16.14
C SER A 2 16.99 16.55 -16.00
N ARG A 3 16.10 17.47 -16.41
CA ARG A 3 16.27 18.94 -16.31
C ARG A 3 15.89 19.49 -14.94
N LEU A 4 16.31 18.84 -13.86
CA LEU A 4 16.26 19.45 -12.54
C LEU A 4 17.45 20.40 -12.40
N THR A 5 17.18 21.70 -12.47
CA THR A 5 18.24 22.69 -12.25
C THR A 5 18.73 22.59 -10.81
N ARG A 6 20.04 22.78 -10.59
CA ARG A 6 20.69 22.79 -9.26
C ARG A 6 19.91 23.61 -8.22
N ARG A 7 19.27 24.70 -8.64
CA ARG A 7 18.45 25.57 -7.80
C ARG A 7 17.15 24.90 -7.30
N LYS A 8 16.53 24.03 -8.11
CA LYS A 8 15.32 23.27 -7.73
C LYS A 8 15.66 22.12 -6.79
N LEU A 9 16.79 21.44 -7.02
CA LEU A 9 17.32 20.43 -6.10
C LEU A 9 17.65 21.04 -4.73
N LEU A 10 18.29 22.22 -4.71
CA LEU A 10 18.62 22.95 -3.48
C LEU A 10 17.39 23.51 -2.76
N MET A 11 16.29 23.83 -3.44
CA MET A 11 15.03 24.21 -2.78
C MET A 11 14.36 23.02 -2.10
N PHE A 12 14.37 21.83 -2.73
CA PHE A 12 13.86 20.61 -2.11
C PHE A 12 14.61 20.27 -0.82
N PHE A 13 15.95 20.27 -0.85
CA PHE A 13 16.76 20.07 0.37
C PHE A 13 16.69 21.24 1.36
N GLY A 14 16.54 22.47 0.87
CA GLY A 14 16.42 23.67 1.69
C GLY A 14 15.15 23.71 2.53
N CYS A 15 14.02 23.20 2.01
CA CYS A 15 12.78 23.08 2.77
C CYS A 15 12.89 22.05 3.90
N SER A 16 13.54 20.90 3.66
CA SER A 16 13.77 19.87 4.68
C SER A 16 14.74 20.34 5.78
N ALA A 17 15.79 21.07 5.39
CA ALA A 17 16.73 21.66 6.33
C ALA A 17 16.11 22.81 7.14
N ALA A 18 15.20 23.60 6.56
CA ALA A 18 14.48 24.65 7.29
C ALA A 18 13.53 24.08 8.34
N ALA A 19 12.83 22.98 8.06
CA ALA A 19 11.98 22.29 9.04
C ALA A 19 12.80 21.75 10.23
N THR A 20 13.99 21.22 9.96
CA THR A 20 14.89 20.67 10.99
C THR A 20 15.56 21.78 11.81
N ALA A 21 16.00 22.87 11.17
CA ALA A 21 16.68 23.99 11.83
C ALA A 21 15.73 24.92 12.60
N LEU A 22 14.42 24.91 12.30
CA LEU A 22 13.40 25.70 13.00
C LEU A 22 12.78 24.98 14.20
N SER A 23 12.90 23.66 14.29
CA SER A 23 12.36 22.87 15.42
C SER A 23 12.76 23.42 16.80
N PRO A 24 14.03 23.81 17.08
CA PRO A 24 14.42 24.35 18.38
C PRO A 24 13.96 25.81 18.62
N LYS A 25 13.62 26.55 17.57
CA LYS A 25 13.17 27.96 17.67
C LYS A 25 11.66 28.09 17.79
N ILE A 26 10.91 27.13 17.23
CA ILE A 26 9.44 27.06 17.33
C ILE A 26 9.03 26.56 18.72
N SER A 27 9.75 25.59 19.29
CA SER A 27 9.47 25.07 20.65
C SER A 27 9.55 26.15 21.73
N ASN A 28 10.49 27.11 21.60
CA ASN A 28 10.64 28.22 22.52
C ASN A 28 9.58 29.33 22.36
N PHE A 29 8.87 29.39 21.23
CA PHE A 29 7.85 30.41 20.98
C PHE A 29 6.43 29.96 21.36
N LEU A 30 6.16 28.64 21.33
CA LEU A 30 4.80 28.09 21.53
C LEU A 30 4.56 27.43 22.90
N GLY A 31 5.52 27.45 23.82
CA GLY A 31 5.29 26.99 25.20
C GLY A 31 4.86 25.53 25.30
N SER A 32 5.13 24.71 24.29
CA SER A 32 4.91 23.27 24.31
C SER A 32 6.03 22.61 25.09
N SER A 33 5.75 22.17 26.32
CA SER A 33 6.60 21.25 27.06
C SER A 33 6.52 19.86 26.42
N SER A 34 7.05 19.70 25.22
CA SER A 34 7.45 18.38 24.73
C SER A 34 8.92 18.22 25.10
N GLU A 35 9.18 17.56 26.23
CA GLU A 35 10.41 16.79 26.33
C GLU A 35 10.33 15.78 25.18
N ILE A 36 10.89 16.14 24.03
CA ILE A 36 11.21 15.18 22.98
C ILE A 36 12.07 14.18 23.74
N ALA A 37 11.56 12.96 23.92
CA ALA A 37 12.36 11.86 24.41
C ALA A 37 13.53 11.76 23.44
N GLN A 38 14.67 12.38 23.78
CA GLN A 38 15.91 12.09 23.10
C GLN A 38 16.08 10.61 23.32
N ALA A 39 15.96 9.82 22.25
CA ALA A 39 16.35 8.43 22.27
C ALA A 39 17.77 8.42 22.84
N GLN A 40 17.91 8.03 24.10
CA GLN A 40 19.21 7.82 24.71
C GLN A 40 19.77 6.61 24.01
N THR A 41 20.43 6.86 22.87
CA THR A 41 21.28 5.86 22.25
C THR A 41 22.42 5.67 23.24
N GLY A 42 22.32 4.63 24.07
CA GLY A 42 23.53 3.96 24.52
C GLY A 42 24.37 3.76 23.25
N GLY A 43 25.63 4.23 23.26
CA GLY A 43 26.43 4.43 22.06
C GLY A 43 26.27 3.31 21.03
N LEU A 44 26.25 3.68 19.75
CA LEU A 44 25.95 2.76 18.65
C LEU A 44 26.89 1.54 18.70
N SER A 45 26.32 0.34 18.53
CA SER A 45 27.08 -0.92 18.49
C SER A 45 27.77 -1.18 17.15
N PHE A 46 27.63 -0.26 16.20
CA PHE A 46 28.14 -0.36 14.83
C PHE A 46 28.67 0.99 14.37
N THR A 47 29.50 0.99 13.33
CA THR A 47 30.03 2.21 12.73
C THR A 47 29.01 2.78 11.73
N PRO A 48 28.42 3.98 11.95
CA PRO A 48 27.48 4.58 11.01
C PRO A 48 28.06 4.73 9.61
N LEU A 49 27.26 4.42 8.59
CA LEU A 49 27.60 4.74 7.20
C LEU A 49 27.45 6.24 6.99
N LYS A 50 28.49 6.93 6.51
CA LYS A 50 28.44 8.35 6.20
C LYS A 50 27.65 8.59 4.91
N LEU A 51 26.38 8.95 5.07
CA LEU A 51 25.49 9.33 3.98
C LEU A 51 25.62 10.82 3.63
N ALA A 52 25.04 11.20 2.50
CA ALA A 52 24.95 12.60 2.05
C ALA A 52 24.19 13.52 3.00
N HIS A 53 23.27 12.97 3.78
CA HIS A 53 22.48 13.72 4.76
C HIS A 53 23.28 13.90 6.05
N PRO A 54 23.41 15.13 6.58
CA PRO A 54 24.13 15.37 7.83
C PRO A 54 23.33 14.82 9.02
N LEU A 55 23.64 13.60 9.46
CA LEU A 55 23.04 13.02 10.66
C LEU A 55 23.80 13.48 11.91
N GLU A 56 23.06 13.75 12.99
CA GLU A 56 23.64 14.14 14.29
C GLU A 56 24.63 13.10 14.81
N ALA A 57 24.38 11.82 14.52
CA ALA A 57 25.26 10.71 14.89
C ALA A 57 26.72 10.90 14.44
N TYR A 58 26.96 11.62 13.33
CA TYR A 58 28.32 11.85 12.82
C TYR A 58 29.10 12.91 13.60
N GLN A 59 28.42 13.72 14.43
CA GLN A 59 29.10 14.69 15.29
C GLN A 59 29.72 14.01 16.51
N SER A 60 29.09 12.93 16.99
CA SER A 60 29.45 12.24 18.22
C SER A 60 30.12 10.89 18.00
N ASN A 61 30.02 10.30 16.80
CA ASN A 61 30.59 9.00 16.48
C ASN A 61 31.46 9.07 15.21
N PRO A 62 32.57 8.30 15.15
CA PRO A 62 33.24 7.99 13.90
C PRO A 62 32.26 7.37 12.89
N SER A 63 32.53 7.50 11.60
CA SER A 63 31.65 6.96 10.55
C SER A 63 32.46 6.39 9.39
N PHE A 64 31.90 5.41 8.71
CA PHE A 64 32.53 4.75 7.55
C PHE A 64 32.09 5.44 6.26
N VAL A 65 33.06 5.84 5.44
CA VAL A 65 32.83 6.41 4.11
C VAL A 65 33.05 5.31 3.06
N PRO A 66 32.00 4.88 2.35
CA PRO A 66 32.16 3.89 1.28
C PRO A 66 32.79 4.54 0.05
N LEU A 67 33.81 3.89 -0.50
CA LEU A 67 34.56 4.33 -1.68
C LEU A 67 34.54 3.29 -2.81
N GLY A 68 33.85 2.17 -2.64
CA GLY A 68 33.72 1.12 -3.66
C GLY A 68 32.75 0.00 -3.28
N VAL A 69 32.65 -0.99 -4.17
CA VAL A 69 31.82 -2.20 -4.04
C VAL A 69 32.40 -3.13 -2.98
N GLY A 70 31.56 -3.91 -2.28
CA GLY A 70 32.04 -4.93 -1.35
C GLY A 70 32.65 -4.41 -0.04
N GLY A 71 32.27 -3.20 0.38
CA GLY A 71 32.73 -2.61 1.63
C GLY A 71 34.09 -1.92 1.57
N GLU A 72 34.56 -1.55 0.37
CA GLU A 72 35.73 -0.70 0.22
C GLU A 72 35.45 0.71 0.76
N GLY A 73 36.35 1.25 1.57
CA GLY A 73 36.18 2.56 2.19
C GLY A 73 37.11 2.82 3.37
N GLY A 74 36.80 3.84 4.15
CA GLY A 74 37.59 4.19 5.33
C GLY A 74 36.78 4.93 6.39
N ASN A 75 37.23 4.82 7.64
CA ASN A 75 36.63 5.54 8.76
C ASN A 75 37.10 6.99 8.81
N ILE A 76 36.18 7.88 9.16
CA ILE A 76 36.47 9.27 9.53
C ILE A 76 36.08 9.50 10.98
N GLU A 77 36.85 10.37 11.65
CA GLU A 77 36.61 10.74 13.04
C GLU A 77 35.28 11.49 13.24
N ALA A 78 34.77 11.48 14.47
CA ALA A 78 33.59 12.23 14.85
C ALA A 78 33.77 13.74 14.59
N GLY A 79 32.70 14.42 14.20
CA GLY A 79 32.70 15.86 13.93
C GLY A 79 33.36 16.27 12.61
N VAL A 80 33.87 15.31 11.83
CA VAL A 80 34.38 15.59 10.48
C VAL A 80 33.21 15.75 9.52
N ASP A 81 33.03 16.99 9.04
CA ASP A 81 32.12 17.29 7.95
C ASP A 81 32.82 17.03 6.61
N VAL A 82 32.38 15.97 5.92
CA VAL A 82 32.66 15.78 4.50
C VAL A 82 31.49 16.38 3.74
N ALA A 83 31.59 17.68 3.45
CA ALA A 83 30.74 18.29 2.44
C ALA A 83 30.94 17.53 1.13
N LEU A 84 29.95 16.73 0.71
CA LEU A 84 30.02 15.98 -0.55
C LEU A 84 30.19 16.95 -1.71
N GLN A 85 31.42 17.06 -2.22
CA GLN A 85 31.71 17.86 -3.44
C GLN A 85 31.30 17.09 -4.70
N SER A 86 31.27 15.76 -4.62
CA SER A 86 30.88 14.82 -5.67
C SER A 86 30.39 13.52 -5.02
N TYR A 87 29.64 12.72 -5.78
CA TYR A 87 29.27 11.36 -5.42
C TYR A 87 29.48 10.44 -6.63
N GLU A 88 29.74 9.17 -6.37
CA GLU A 88 29.76 8.10 -7.36
C GLU A 88 28.67 7.09 -6.97
N TYR A 89 28.03 6.48 -7.96
CA TYR A 89 27.05 5.42 -7.71
C TYR A 89 27.73 4.08 -7.95
N PHE A 90 27.49 3.14 -7.05
CA PHE A 90 27.84 1.74 -7.21
C PHE A 90 26.52 0.96 -7.30
N ASP A 91 26.43 0.00 -8.23
CA ASP A 91 25.30 -0.91 -8.31
C ASP A 91 25.47 -2.03 -7.26
N ASP A 92 25.48 -1.62 -5.99
CA ASP A 92 25.72 -2.46 -4.82
C ASP A 92 24.95 -1.92 -3.59
N VAL A 93 24.51 -2.82 -2.72
CA VAL A 93 23.99 -2.47 -1.39
C VAL A 93 25.16 -2.36 -0.43
N ILE A 94 25.36 -1.16 0.13
CA ILE A 94 26.42 -0.89 1.09
C ILE A 94 25.88 -0.93 2.52
N VAL A 95 26.52 -1.71 3.38
CA VAL A 95 26.20 -1.86 4.80
C VAL A 95 27.36 -1.37 5.68
N PRO A 96 27.15 -1.10 6.98
CA PRO A 96 28.25 -0.84 7.90
C PRO A 96 29.31 -1.97 7.88
N PRO A 97 30.61 -1.67 8.13
CA PRO A 97 31.69 -2.67 8.05
C PRO A 97 31.52 -3.90 8.95
N GLU A 98 30.72 -3.79 10.01
CA GLU A 98 30.41 -4.88 10.93
C GLU A 98 29.31 -5.83 10.43
N TYR A 99 28.64 -5.49 9.32
CA TYR A 99 27.53 -6.23 8.76
C TYR A 99 27.92 -6.93 7.45
N GLU A 100 27.26 -8.05 7.17
CA GLU A 100 27.27 -8.70 5.87
C GLU A 100 25.88 -8.59 5.21
N ARG A 101 25.86 -8.64 3.88
CA ARG A 101 24.64 -8.81 3.08
C ARG A 101 24.76 -10.04 2.18
N TYR A 102 23.63 -10.65 1.89
CA TYR A 102 23.52 -11.73 0.91
C TYR A 102 22.09 -11.83 0.40
N VAL A 103 21.91 -12.45 -0.77
CA VAL A 103 20.58 -12.68 -1.36
C VAL A 103 19.99 -13.95 -0.76
N ILE A 104 18.71 -13.88 -0.35
CA ILE A 104 17.93 -15.04 0.09
C ILE A 104 17.10 -15.59 -1.07
N LEU A 105 16.39 -14.72 -1.78
CA LEU A 105 15.53 -14.99 -2.93
C LEU A 105 15.64 -13.84 -3.93
N ALA A 106 15.47 -14.15 -5.21
CA ALA A 106 15.40 -13.19 -6.31
C ALA A 106 14.24 -13.52 -7.26
N TRP A 107 13.80 -12.51 -8.03
CA TRP A 107 12.83 -12.72 -9.12
C TRP A 107 13.29 -13.84 -10.05
N GLY A 108 12.35 -14.73 -10.41
CA GLY A 108 12.63 -15.86 -11.29
C GLY A 108 13.11 -17.13 -10.56
N ASP A 109 13.42 -17.06 -9.26
CA ASP A 109 13.81 -18.24 -8.48
C ASP A 109 12.69 -19.29 -8.45
N ARG A 110 13.02 -20.55 -8.77
CA ARG A 110 12.07 -21.68 -8.85
C ARG A 110 12.10 -22.49 -7.56
N VAL A 111 11.48 -21.93 -6.52
CA VAL A 111 11.49 -22.48 -5.13
C VAL A 111 10.18 -23.17 -4.73
N PHE A 112 9.29 -23.38 -5.69
CA PHE A 112 7.97 -23.97 -5.49
C PHE A 112 7.92 -25.45 -5.86
N PRO A 113 6.94 -26.22 -5.34
CA PRO A 113 6.75 -27.63 -5.73
C PRO A 113 6.53 -27.80 -7.24
N ASN A 114 5.83 -26.85 -7.87
CA ASN A 114 5.75 -26.76 -9.32
C ASN A 114 6.99 -26.06 -9.88
N SER A 115 7.82 -26.80 -10.63
CA SER A 115 9.05 -26.25 -11.21
C SER A 115 8.82 -25.19 -12.29
N GLU A 116 7.60 -25.07 -12.84
CA GLU A 116 7.27 -24.02 -13.82
C GLU A 116 6.98 -22.68 -13.14
N GLU A 117 6.59 -22.69 -11.86
CA GLU A 117 6.37 -21.47 -11.07
C GLU A 117 7.69 -20.82 -10.64
N TYR A 118 7.65 -19.50 -10.47
CA TYR A 118 8.82 -18.71 -10.13
C TYR A 118 8.48 -17.51 -9.23
N PHE A 119 9.46 -17.11 -8.42
CA PHE A 119 9.33 -16.02 -7.46
C PHE A 119 9.09 -14.71 -8.19
N GLY A 120 8.23 -13.84 -7.65
CA GLY A 120 7.69 -12.66 -8.35
C GLY A 120 8.65 -11.48 -8.40
N TYR A 121 8.14 -10.37 -8.90
CA TYR A 121 8.93 -9.18 -9.20
C TYR A 121 8.55 -7.98 -8.32
N ASN A 122 9.51 -7.07 -8.12
CA ASN A 122 9.42 -5.92 -7.22
C ASN A 122 8.89 -6.31 -5.84
N ASN A 123 9.75 -7.01 -5.09
CA ASN A 123 9.44 -7.34 -3.70
C ASN A 123 9.13 -6.06 -2.91
N ASP A 124 8.08 -6.14 -2.11
CA ASP A 124 7.73 -5.11 -1.13
C ASP A 124 7.62 -5.78 0.25
N TYR A 125 6.61 -5.48 1.07
CA TYR A 125 6.49 -5.95 2.45
C TYR A 125 6.83 -7.43 2.63
N ILE A 126 7.67 -7.64 3.64
CA ILE A 126 8.23 -8.94 4.00
C ILE A 126 7.79 -9.25 5.43
N SER A 127 7.27 -10.46 5.63
CA SER A 127 7.00 -11.00 6.95
C SER A 127 7.62 -12.36 7.14
N PHE A 128 8.23 -12.59 8.30
CA PHE A 128 8.76 -13.89 8.71
C PHE A 128 7.90 -14.47 9.83
N ILE A 129 7.25 -15.59 9.54
CA ILE A 129 6.41 -16.33 10.49
C ILE A 129 7.16 -17.57 10.98
N PRO A 130 7.63 -17.60 12.24
CA PRO A 130 8.41 -18.72 12.76
C PRO A 130 7.54 -19.97 12.95
N ILE A 131 8.02 -21.12 12.49
CA ILE A 131 7.35 -22.41 12.71
C ILE A 131 7.60 -22.83 14.17
N ASN A 132 6.51 -23.05 14.92
CA ASN A 132 6.56 -23.41 16.35
C ASN A 132 7.42 -22.44 17.19
N GLY A 133 7.45 -21.15 16.83
CA GLY A 133 8.27 -20.14 17.50
C GLY A 133 9.79 -20.29 17.30
N ASN A 134 10.24 -21.14 16.37
CA ASN A 134 11.65 -21.28 16.04
C ASN A 134 12.13 -20.07 15.22
N PRO A 135 13.04 -19.23 15.73
CA PRO A 135 13.52 -18.08 14.97
C PRO A 135 14.38 -18.49 13.77
N ASN A 136 14.85 -19.74 13.69
CA ASN A 136 15.74 -20.21 12.62
C ASN A 136 15.00 -20.97 11.50
N ASP A 137 13.68 -21.15 11.60
CA ASP A 137 12.88 -21.91 10.64
C ASP A 137 11.47 -21.32 10.58
N GLY A 138 11.05 -20.88 9.40
CA GLY A 138 9.78 -20.19 9.25
C GLY A 138 9.38 -19.94 7.81
N TYR A 139 8.18 -19.44 7.63
CA TYR A 139 7.67 -19.01 6.33
C TYR A 139 7.96 -17.54 6.12
N LEU A 140 8.56 -17.22 4.98
CA LEU A 140 8.68 -15.87 4.48
C LEU A 140 7.49 -15.57 3.56
N TRP A 141 6.71 -14.56 3.91
CA TRP A 141 5.80 -13.88 3.01
C TRP A 141 6.54 -12.71 2.37
N VAL A 142 6.40 -12.55 1.05
CA VAL A 142 6.95 -11.42 0.31
C VAL A 142 5.90 -10.91 -0.67
N ASN A 143 5.48 -9.66 -0.51
CA ASN A 143 4.64 -8.94 -1.47
C ASN A 143 5.38 -8.72 -2.79
N HIS A 144 4.62 -8.64 -3.89
CA HIS A 144 5.09 -8.29 -5.23
C HIS A 144 4.16 -7.22 -5.80
N GLU A 145 4.64 -5.99 -5.83
CA GLU A 145 3.78 -4.82 -6.00
C GLU A 145 3.43 -4.57 -7.48
N TYR A 146 4.42 -4.45 -8.36
CA TYR A 146 4.21 -4.12 -9.78
C TYR A 146 5.31 -4.68 -10.66
N VAL A 147 5.22 -4.48 -11.99
CA VAL A 147 6.33 -4.75 -12.92
C VAL A 147 6.81 -3.46 -13.60
N SER A 148 8.10 -3.18 -13.51
CA SER A 148 8.71 -1.87 -13.85
C SER A 148 8.80 -1.59 -15.35
N TYR A 149 8.76 -2.60 -16.22
CA TYR A 149 8.86 -2.43 -17.67
C TYR A 149 8.25 -3.61 -18.45
N PRO A 150 7.57 -3.37 -19.60
CA PRO A 150 7.25 -2.07 -20.20
C PRO A 150 6.10 -1.34 -19.48
N ILE A 151 5.52 -1.94 -18.45
CA ILE A 151 4.20 -1.56 -17.92
C ILE A 151 4.35 -0.75 -16.62
N SER A 152 5.11 0.33 -16.69
CA SER A 152 4.94 1.43 -15.75
C SER A 152 5.06 2.76 -16.50
N SER A 153 3.93 3.45 -16.66
CA SER A 153 3.89 4.80 -17.25
C SER A 153 4.67 5.83 -16.42
N LEU A 154 5.08 5.48 -15.19
CA LEU A 154 5.96 6.28 -14.34
C LEU A 154 7.35 6.47 -14.95
N LEU A 155 7.76 5.59 -15.88
CA LEU A 155 9.10 5.57 -16.47
C LEU A 155 9.13 5.89 -17.98
N GLY A 156 7.99 6.25 -18.60
CA GLY A 156 7.94 6.50 -20.04
C GLY A 156 8.85 7.64 -20.53
N GLY A 157 9.83 7.32 -21.39
CA GLY A 157 10.66 8.30 -22.11
C GLY A 157 11.76 7.68 -22.99
N ASP A 158 12.20 8.42 -24.01
CA ASP A 158 13.29 8.03 -24.94
C ASP A 158 14.61 7.67 -24.24
N ASP A 159 14.82 8.17 -23.02
CA ASP A 159 16.01 7.93 -22.20
C ASP A 159 16.16 6.46 -21.72
N LEU A 160 15.11 5.62 -21.83
CA LEU A 160 15.14 4.22 -21.36
C LEU A 160 15.33 3.17 -22.46
N ALA A 161 15.23 3.55 -23.74
CA ALA A 161 15.32 2.60 -24.86
C ALA A 161 16.68 1.86 -24.95
N SER A 162 17.71 2.37 -24.27
CA SER A 162 19.05 1.78 -24.23
C SER A 162 19.26 0.79 -23.08
N PHE A 163 18.34 0.66 -22.12
CA PHE A 163 18.48 -0.30 -21.03
C PHE A 163 17.94 -1.68 -21.47
N PRO A 164 18.71 -2.77 -21.28
CA PRO A 164 18.22 -4.10 -21.56
C PRO A 164 17.03 -4.42 -20.65
N SER A 165 16.01 -5.07 -21.20
CA SER A 165 14.84 -5.45 -20.42
C SER A 165 15.20 -6.64 -19.52
N THR A 166 14.96 -6.52 -18.21
CA THR A 166 15.38 -7.52 -17.22
C THR A 166 14.54 -8.80 -17.30
N ASP A 167 13.29 -8.69 -17.78
CA ASP A 167 12.37 -9.80 -18.06
C ASP A 167 12.95 -10.83 -19.03
N GLN A 168 13.57 -10.39 -20.13
CA GLN A 168 14.14 -11.33 -21.08
C GLN A 168 15.35 -12.08 -20.49
N LEU A 169 16.10 -11.42 -19.61
CA LEU A 169 17.25 -12.02 -18.93
C LEU A 169 16.82 -13.00 -17.83
N VAL A 170 15.78 -12.66 -17.08
CA VAL A 170 15.34 -13.44 -15.89
C VAL A 170 14.32 -14.51 -16.27
N LEU A 171 13.33 -14.17 -17.08
CA LEU A 171 12.22 -15.05 -17.46
C LEU A 171 12.39 -15.70 -18.84
N GLY A 172 13.25 -15.13 -19.70
CA GLY A 172 13.31 -15.53 -21.10
C GLY A 172 12.10 -15.06 -21.92
N LEU A 173 11.35 -14.08 -21.42
CA LEU A 173 10.14 -13.53 -22.04
C LEU A 173 10.32 -12.04 -22.35
N ASP A 174 9.71 -11.58 -23.43
CA ASP A 174 9.60 -10.15 -23.76
C ASP A 174 8.18 -9.69 -23.39
N LEU A 175 8.09 -8.94 -22.30
CA LEU A 175 6.83 -8.38 -21.79
C LEU A 175 6.46 -7.07 -22.48
N SER A 176 7.26 -6.57 -23.46
CA SER A 176 7.07 -5.28 -24.14
C SER A 176 5.72 -5.11 -24.84
N GLN A 177 5.12 -6.22 -25.29
CA GLN A 177 3.88 -6.22 -26.07
C GLN A 177 2.67 -6.49 -25.17
N PRO A 178 1.54 -5.76 -25.28
CA PRO A 178 0.35 -6.02 -24.49
C PRO A 178 -0.56 -7.07 -25.15
N THR A 179 -0.23 -8.35 -24.99
CA THR A 179 -1.04 -9.50 -25.42
C THR A 179 -1.68 -10.16 -24.20
N VAL A 180 -2.71 -11.01 -24.37
CA VAL A 180 -3.28 -11.78 -23.24
C VAL A 180 -2.20 -12.56 -22.49
N PHE A 181 -1.24 -13.13 -23.21
CA PHE A 181 -0.13 -13.87 -22.62
C PHE A 181 0.73 -12.97 -21.70
N THR A 182 1.23 -11.85 -22.21
CA THR A 182 2.12 -10.95 -21.45
C THR A 182 1.38 -10.17 -20.36
N LEU A 183 0.11 -9.82 -20.56
CA LEU A 183 -0.76 -9.28 -19.51
C LEU A 183 -0.96 -10.31 -18.39
N GLY A 184 -1.09 -11.58 -18.75
CA GLY A 184 -1.17 -12.68 -17.81
C GLY A 184 0.12 -12.89 -17.02
N GLU A 185 1.28 -12.82 -17.68
CA GLU A 185 2.58 -12.84 -17.00
C GLU A 185 2.77 -11.63 -16.08
N PHE A 186 2.30 -10.44 -16.46
CA PHE A 186 2.29 -9.28 -15.56
C PHE A 186 1.41 -9.54 -14.32
N GLY A 187 0.22 -10.10 -14.51
CA GLY A 187 -0.66 -10.49 -13.40
C GLY A 187 -0.07 -11.59 -12.51
N TYR A 188 0.67 -12.54 -13.09
CA TYR A 188 1.37 -13.58 -12.35
C TYR A 188 2.48 -13.02 -11.46
N ASN A 189 3.20 -12.00 -11.93
CA ASN A 189 4.35 -11.43 -11.20
C ASN A 189 3.94 -10.61 -9.97
N GLN A 190 2.72 -10.08 -9.92
CA GLN A 190 2.16 -9.40 -8.75
C GLN A 190 1.62 -10.36 -7.69
N GLY A 191 1.23 -9.84 -6.53
CA GLY A 191 0.65 -10.62 -5.44
C GLY A 191 1.62 -10.85 -4.30
N GLY A 192 1.86 -12.11 -3.96
CA GLY A 192 2.83 -12.49 -2.96
C GLY A 192 3.38 -13.91 -3.15
N SER A 193 4.51 -14.17 -2.49
CA SER A 193 5.14 -15.49 -2.39
C SER A 193 5.23 -15.95 -0.95
N ILE A 194 4.94 -17.24 -0.75
CA ILE A 194 5.19 -17.94 0.50
C ILE A 194 6.33 -18.91 0.25
N VAL A 195 7.43 -18.75 0.98
CA VAL A 195 8.61 -19.61 0.86
C VAL A 195 9.13 -19.94 2.26
N ARG A 196 9.25 -21.21 2.60
CA ARG A 196 9.92 -21.64 3.83
C ARG A 196 11.41 -21.37 3.71
N ILE A 197 11.97 -20.73 4.74
CA ILE A 197 13.40 -20.48 4.87
C ILE A 197 13.92 -21.06 6.18
N THR A 198 15.13 -21.62 6.14
CA THR A 198 15.84 -22.08 7.34
C THR A 198 17.22 -21.46 7.43
N LYS A 199 17.67 -21.21 8.65
CA LYS A 199 19.05 -20.82 8.92
C LYS A 199 19.96 -22.04 8.76
N ASN A 200 20.93 -21.96 7.85
CA ASN A 200 21.87 -23.04 7.55
C ASN A 200 23.07 -23.05 8.53
N GLY A 201 24.00 -23.99 8.35
CA GLY A 201 25.19 -24.14 9.20
C GLY A 201 26.14 -22.93 9.22
N ASN A 202 26.02 -22.02 8.24
CA ASN A 202 26.78 -20.76 8.19
C ASN A 202 26.00 -19.59 8.80
N SER A 203 24.93 -19.86 9.55
CA SER A 203 24.06 -18.83 10.13
C SER A 203 23.37 -17.94 9.09
N ARG A 204 23.16 -18.43 7.86
CA ARG A 204 22.44 -17.69 6.79
C ARG A 204 21.11 -18.33 6.48
N TYR A 205 20.07 -17.53 6.25
CA TYR A 205 18.79 -18.05 5.77
C TYR A 205 18.90 -18.48 4.31
N ALA A 206 18.26 -19.60 3.98
CA ALA A 206 18.13 -20.08 2.62
C ALA A 206 16.73 -20.72 2.43
N PRO A 207 16.15 -20.61 1.22
CA PRO A 207 14.91 -21.31 0.90
C PRO A 207 15.10 -22.82 0.99
N VAL A 208 14.07 -23.51 1.47
CA VAL A 208 14.00 -24.97 1.51
C VAL A 208 12.75 -25.46 0.80
N ALA A 209 12.82 -26.67 0.25
CA ALA A 209 11.67 -27.32 -0.35
C ALA A 209 10.62 -27.61 0.74
N ASP A 210 9.39 -27.20 0.46
CA ASP A 210 8.23 -27.41 1.33
C ASP A 210 6.97 -27.38 0.47
N ASP A 211 6.01 -28.27 0.74
CA ASP A 211 4.75 -28.34 -0.04
C ASP A 211 3.86 -27.10 0.17
N ALA A 212 4.09 -26.33 1.25
CA ALA A 212 3.39 -25.08 1.49
C ALA A 212 3.96 -23.89 0.70
N ASN A 213 5.14 -24.02 0.07
CA ASN A 213 5.68 -22.96 -0.79
C ASN A 213 4.75 -22.75 -1.98
N ARG A 214 4.25 -21.52 -2.17
CA ARG A 214 3.26 -21.22 -3.23
C ARG A 214 3.19 -19.73 -3.57
N ARG A 215 2.56 -19.43 -4.72
CA ARG A 215 2.18 -18.08 -5.15
C ARG A 215 0.74 -17.77 -4.76
N VAL A 216 0.48 -16.50 -4.44
CA VAL A 216 -0.88 -15.93 -4.40
C VAL A 216 -0.82 -14.66 -5.25
N HIS A 217 -1.33 -14.70 -6.48
CA HIS A 217 -1.12 -13.66 -7.50
C HIS A 217 -2.44 -13.13 -8.05
N LEU A 218 -2.39 -12.14 -8.96
CA LEU A 218 -3.60 -11.47 -9.50
C LEU A 218 -4.55 -12.42 -10.21
N LEU A 219 -4.05 -13.54 -10.73
CA LEU A 219 -4.81 -14.52 -11.49
C LEU A 219 -5.02 -15.84 -10.71
N SER A 220 -4.70 -15.89 -9.42
CA SER A 220 -5.09 -17.01 -8.57
C SER A 220 -6.62 -17.09 -8.51
N GLY A 221 -7.16 -18.29 -8.72
CA GLY A 221 -8.59 -18.52 -8.83
C GLY A 221 -9.20 -18.24 -10.21
N LEU A 222 -8.41 -17.93 -11.24
CA LEU A 222 -8.93 -17.56 -12.57
C LEU A 222 -9.90 -18.60 -13.18
N ALA A 223 -9.82 -19.89 -12.79
CA ALA A 223 -10.73 -20.91 -13.30
C ALA A 223 -12.21 -20.67 -12.95
N ILE A 224 -12.51 -19.89 -11.90
CA ILE A 224 -13.91 -19.57 -11.55
C ILE A 224 -14.61 -18.76 -12.65
N ASN A 225 -13.87 -18.15 -13.58
CA ASN A 225 -14.47 -17.54 -14.76
C ASN A 225 -15.35 -18.53 -15.54
N SER A 226 -15.04 -19.83 -15.54
CA SER A 226 -15.88 -20.87 -16.17
C SER A 226 -17.32 -20.94 -15.66
N GLU A 227 -17.57 -20.41 -14.46
CA GLU A 227 -18.90 -20.36 -13.84
C GLU A 227 -19.69 -19.09 -14.20
N ARG A 228 -19.07 -18.14 -14.91
CA ARG A 228 -19.72 -16.90 -15.35
C ARG A 228 -20.67 -17.16 -16.51
N SER A 229 -21.62 -16.24 -16.68
CA SER A 229 -22.57 -16.24 -17.80
C SER A 229 -22.32 -15.16 -18.84
N ASP A 230 -21.27 -14.36 -18.67
CA ASP A 230 -20.92 -13.24 -19.56
C ASP A 230 -19.74 -13.61 -20.50
N GLY A 231 -19.23 -12.60 -21.22
CA GLY A 231 -18.18 -12.80 -22.23
C GLY A 231 -16.85 -13.33 -21.70
N TYR A 232 -16.66 -13.39 -20.38
CA TYR A 232 -15.42 -13.85 -19.76
C TYR A 232 -15.42 -15.34 -19.41
N GLN A 233 -16.53 -16.06 -19.66
CA GLN A 233 -16.66 -17.46 -19.28
C GLN A 233 -15.51 -18.36 -19.75
N SER A 234 -14.98 -18.10 -20.96
CA SER A 234 -13.88 -18.89 -21.53
C SER A 234 -12.48 -18.41 -21.12
N VAL A 235 -12.35 -17.28 -20.42
CA VAL A 235 -11.07 -16.70 -20.03
C VAL A 235 -10.59 -17.38 -18.74
N THR A 236 -9.97 -18.54 -18.90
CA THR A 236 -9.52 -19.40 -17.79
C THR A 236 -8.02 -19.71 -17.82
N SER A 237 -7.29 -19.16 -18.79
CA SER A 237 -5.84 -19.28 -18.91
C SER A 237 -5.29 -18.08 -19.69
N TRP A 238 -3.98 -17.84 -19.56
CA TRP A 238 -3.24 -16.89 -20.40
C TRP A 238 -2.11 -17.55 -21.21
N GLY A 239 -2.00 -18.87 -21.14
CA GLY A 239 -0.99 -19.64 -21.84
C GLY A 239 -1.21 -21.14 -21.70
N THR A 240 -0.15 -21.92 -21.88
CA THR A 240 -0.20 -23.40 -21.90
C THR A 240 0.63 -24.05 -20.81
N ALA A 241 1.49 -23.31 -20.10
CA ALA A 241 2.18 -23.83 -18.94
C ALA A 241 1.18 -24.12 -17.80
N SER A 242 1.54 -25.00 -16.90
CA SER A 242 0.68 -25.42 -15.79
C SER A 242 0.28 -24.23 -14.91
N TYR A 243 1.21 -23.32 -14.59
CA TYR A 243 0.94 -22.11 -13.81
C TYR A 243 0.13 -21.05 -14.57
N GLN A 244 0.01 -21.18 -15.90
CA GLN A 244 -0.75 -20.27 -16.77
C GLN A 244 -2.20 -20.71 -16.97
N THR A 245 -2.54 -21.90 -16.48
CA THR A 245 -3.90 -22.41 -16.44
C THR A 245 -4.49 -22.03 -15.09
N GLY A 246 -5.62 -21.32 -15.09
CA GLY A 246 -6.27 -20.86 -13.87
C GLY A 246 -6.54 -22.03 -12.92
N ASP A 247 -6.29 -21.79 -11.63
CA ASP A 247 -6.62 -22.72 -10.57
C ASP A 247 -7.96 -22.34 -9.89
N GLN A 248 -8.32 -23.09 -8.85
CA GLN A 248 -9.51 -22.84 -8.03
C GLN A 248 -9.17 -22.12 -6.71
N ASN A 249 -7.96 -21.55 -6.59
CA ASN A 249 -7.49 -20.85 -5.38
C ASN A 249 -7.97 -19.39 -5.36
N PHE A 250 -9.28 -19.19 -5.57
CA PHE A 250 -9.90 -17.88 -5.49
C PHE A 250 -9.89 -17.37 -4.04
N LEU A 251 -10.03 -16.06 -3.88
CA LEU A 251 -10.22 -15.39 -2.59
C LEU A 251 -11.69 -15.20 -2.30
N ILE A 252 -12.05 -14.96 -1.03
CA ILE A 252 -13.41 -14.55 -0.65
C ILE A 252 -13.45 -13.14 -0.07
N GLY A 253 -14.57 -12.45 -0.25
CA GLY A 253 -14.87 -11.22 0.50
C GLY A 253 -15.49 -11.52 1.86
N THR A 254 -15.16 -10.70 2.87
CA THR A 254 -15.82 -10.69 4.18
C THR A 254 -16.30 -9.27 4.53
N GLY A 255 -17.26 -9.14 5.45
CA GLY A 255 -17.79 -7.84 5.89
C GLY A 255 -18.82 -7.20 4.93
N PRO A 256 -19.20 -5.93 5.17
CA PRO A 256 -20.42 -5.34 4.59
C PRO A 256 -20.43 -5.23 3.06
N THR A 257 -19.31 -4.93 2.41
CA THR A 257 -19.29 -4.84 0.94
C THR A 257 -19.44 -6.23 0.30
N ALA A 258 -18.91 -7.26 0.95
CA ALA A 258 -19.06 -8.63 0.47
C ALA A 258 -20.53 -9.11 0.52
N THR A 259 -21.32 -8.58 1.46
CA THR A 259 -22.76 -8.90 1.57
C THR A 259 -23.64 -7.99 0.72
N ASP A 260 -23.31 -6.69 0.68
CA ASP A 260 -24.21 -5.68 0.12
C ASP A 260 -23.95 -5.41 -1.37
N VAL A 261 -22.70 -5.56 -1.82
CA VAL A 261 -22.24 -5.10 -3.16
C VAL A 261 -21.80 -6.25 -4.05
N PHE A 262 -20.96 -7.17 -3.57
CA PHE A 262 -20.44 -8.26 -4.42
C PHE A 262 -21.52 -9.17 -5.05
N PRO A 263 -22.71 -9.38 -4.45
CA PRO A 263 -23.81 -10.06 -5.13
C PRO A 263 -24.38 -9.30 -6.33
N LEU A 264 -24.11 -8.00 -6.46
CA LEU A 264 -24.53 -7.13 -7.56
C LEU A 264 -23.48 -7.04 -8.68
N SER A 265 -22.27 -7.56 -8.46
CA SER A 265 -21.16 -7.50 -9.40
C SER A 265 -21.50 -8.14 -10.74
N SER A 266 -21.01 -7.55 -11.83
CA SER A 266 -21.31 -7.98 -13.21
C SER A 266 -20.82 -9.39 -13.54
N ASP A 267 -19.86 -9.92 -12.77
CA ASP A 267 -19.33 -11.27 -12.97
C ASP A 267 -20.27 -12.39 -12.50
N GLY A 268 -21.26 -12.09 -11.66
CA GLY A 268 -22.16 -13.11 -11.11
C GLY A 268 -21.48 -14.13 -10.19
N LEU A 269 -20.23 -13.89 -9.76
CA LEU A 269 -19.45 -14.81 -8.92
C LEU A 269 -19.71 -14.64 -7.43
N GLY A 270 -20.51 -13.63 -7.06
CA GLY A 270 -20.82 -13.29 -5.68
C GLY A 270 -19.56 -12.93 -4.90
N ASN A 271 -19.40 -13.52 -3.71
CA ASN A 271 -18.28 -13.22 -2.81
C ASN A 271 -16.93 -13.80 -3.23
N ARG A 272 -16.84 -14.54 -4.34
CA ARG A 272 -15.60 -15.13 -4.84
C ARG A 272 -14.85 -14.15 -5.74
N ILE A 273 -13.53 -14.07 -5.55
CA ILE A 273 -12.67 -13.02 -6.10
C ILE A 273 -11.44 -13.67 -6.73
N ILE A 274 -11.07 -13.22 -7.92
CA ILE A 274 -9.85 -13.65 -8.59
C ILE A 274 -8.70 -12.81 -8.02
N GLY A 275 -7.74 -13.48 -7.38
CA GLY A 275 -6.44 -12.93 -7.01
C GLY A 275 -6.38 -11.63 -6.20
N THR A 276 -5.16 -11.11 -6.16
CA THR A 276 -4.76 -9.85 -5.52
C THR A 276 -3.57 -9.24 -6.27
N ALA A 277 -3.45 -7.91 -6.30
CA ALA A 277 -2.44 -7.18 -7.06
C ALA A 277 -2.09 -5.84 -6.40
N PHE A 278 -0.99 -5.23 -6.84
CA PHE A 278 -0.47 -4.00 -6.24
C PHE A 278 -0.31 -4.13 -4.73
N ASN A 279 0.20 -5.29 -4.32
CA ASN A 279 0.49 -5.62 -2.94
C ASN A 279 1.71 -4.81 -2.50
N CYS A 280 1.46 -3.69 -1.81
CA CYS A 280 2.48 -2.73 -1.38
C CYS A 280 3.08 -3.15 -0.03
N SER A 281 2.74 -2.46 1.05
CA SER A 281 3.19 -2.79 2.39
C SER A 281 2.22 -3.80 3.07
N GLY A 282 2.22 -3.88 4.40
CA GLY A 282 1.34 -4.80 5.12
C GLY A 282 1.53 -4.83 6.63
N GLY A 283 0.95 -5.85 7.26
CA GLY A 283 1.04 -6.08 8.69
C GLY A 283 0.97 -7.56 9.04
N THR A 284 1.62 -7.95 10.14
CA THR A 284 1.59 -9.35 10.63
C THR A 284 0.73 -9.42 11.88
N THR A 285 -0.25 -10.31 11.88
CA THR A 285 -1.12 -10.50 13.04
C THR A 285 -0.39 -11.30 14.12
N PRO A 286 -0.71 -11.11 15.40
CA PRO A 286 -0.13 -11.92 16.48
C PRO A 286 -0.54 -13.40 16.44
N TRP A 287 -1.54 -13.78 15.62
CA TRP A 287 -1.96 -15.16 15.39
C TRP A 287 -1.34 -15.80 14.13
N GLY A 288 -0.40 -15.11 13.47
CA GLY A 288 0.45 -15.70 12.43
C GLY A 288 -0.10 -15.64 11.00
N THR A 289 -1.13 -14.84 10.75
CA THR A 289 -1.52 -14.43 9.40
C THR A 289 -0.82 -13.12 9.01
N ILE A 290 -0.77 -12.85 7.71
CA ILE A 290 -0.35 -11.55 7.18
C ILE A 290 -1.55 -10.83 6.60
N LEU A 291 -1.52 -9.50 6.65
CA LEU A 291 -2.39 -8.61 5.91
C LEU A 291 -1.53 -7.91 4.86
N THR A 292 -1.80 -8.18 3.60
CA THR A 292 -1.16 -7.52 2.46
C THR A 292 -2.09 -6.46 1.88
N ALA A 293 -1.53 -5.34 1.45
CA ALA A 293 -2.25 -4.13 1.11
C ALA A 293 -2.38 -3.95 -0.40
N GLU A 294 -3.61 -3.94 -0.94
CA GLU A 294 -3.83 -3.55 -2.34
C GLU A 294 -3.82 -2.02 -2.45
N GLU A 295 -2.76 -1.47 -3.04
CA GLU A 295 -2.47 -0.03 -3.06
C GLU A 295 -2.89 0.58 -4.41
N ASN A 296 -2.02 0.52 -5.43
CA ASN A 296 -2.29 1.07 -6.75
C ASN A 296 -3.19 0.19 -7.67
N PHE A 297 -4.22 -0.45 -7.11
CA PHE A 297 -5.13 -1.37 -7.82
C PHE A 297 -5.82 -0.76 -9.05
N GLN A 298 -5.95 0.57 -9.11
CA GLN A 298 -6.48 1.27 -10.28
C GLN A 298 -5.62 1.12 -11.54
N GLY A 299 -4.38 0.62 -11.41
CA GLY A 299 -3.55 0.26 -12.54
C GLY A 299 -4.03 -1.00 -13.28
N THR A 300 -4.99 -1.74 -12.72
CA THR A 300 -5.57 -2.95 -13.33
C THR A 300 -7.08 -2.86 -13.50
N VAL A 301 -7.81 -2.26 -12.56
CA VAL A 301 -9.27 -2.20 -12.58
C VAL A 301 -9.82 -0.79 -12.36
N THR A 302 -11.06 -0.57 -12.79
CA THR A 302 -11.74 0.70 -12.56
C THR A 302 -11.93 1.00 -11.07
N GLU A 303 -11.45 2.17 -10.65
CA GLU A 303 -11.57 2.63 -9.25
C GLU A 303 -12.97 3.16 -8.94
N GLY A 304 -13.57 3.91 -9.88
CA GLY A 304 -14.84 4.59 -9.70
C GLY A 304 -16.02 3.64 -9.54
N VAL A 305 -16.90 3.97 -8.59
CA VAL A 305 -18.12 3.19 -8.31
C VAL A 305 -19.38 4.06 -8.40
N LEU A 306 -20.51 3.38 -8.63
CA LEU A 306 -21.86 3.92 -8.56
C LEU A 306 -22.34 4.04 -7.09
N PRO A 307 -23.47 4.71 -6.80
CA PRO A 307 -24.01 4.84 -5.44
C PRO A 307 -24.33 3.51 -4.72
N ASN A 308 -24.45 2.41 -5.47
CA ASN A 308 -24.60 1.05 -4.94
C ASN A 308 -23.27 0.31 -4.71
N GLY A 309 -22.13 0.96 -4.98
CA GLY A 309 -20.79 0.41 -4.76
C GLY A 309 -20.24 -0.43 -5.91
N THR A 310 -21.01 -0.72 -6.97
CA THR A 310 -20.51 -1.46 -8.15
C THR A 310 -19.71 -0.53 -9.07
N GLN A 311 -18.71 -1.05 -9.78
CA GLN A 311 -17.92 -0.29 -10.74
C GLN A 311 -18.77 0.46 -11.78
N THR A 312 -18.26 1.58 -12.28
CA THR A 312 -18.90 2.37 -13.35
C THR A 312 -18.85 1.70 -14.72
N GLY A 313 -18.02 0.67 -14.88
CA GLY A 313 -17.78 -0.06 -16.12
C GLY A 313 -16.44 -0.77 -16.06
N TYR A 314 -16.11 -1.50 -17.12
CA TYR A 314 -14.73 -1.92 -17.37
C TYR A 314 -13.98 -0.82 -18.12
N ASP A 315 -12.66 -0.76 -17.92
CA ASP A 315 -11.80 -0.01 -18.82
C ASP A 315 -11.78 -0.68 -20.21
N ASP A 316 -11.43 0.06 -21.27
CA ASP A 316 -11.47 -0.44 -22.65
C ASP A 316 -10.28 -1.37 -23.01
N GLU A 317 -9.24 -1.41 -22.18
CA GLU A 317 -8.02 -2.19 -22.39
C GLU A 317 -7.35 -2.59 -21.06
N GLY A 318 -6.25 -3.33 -21.12
CA GLY A 318 -5.45 -3.71 -19.95
C GLY A 318 -5.88 -5.02 -19.29
N ILE A 319 -5.30 -5.30 -18.12
CA ILE A 319 -5.41 -6.60 -17.44
C ILE A 319 -6.84 -6.84 -16.93
N GLY A 320 -7.45 -5.84 -16.29
CA GLY A 320 -8.83 -5.97 -15.79
C GLY A 320 -9.82 -6.25 -16.92
N PHE A 321 -9.67 -5.54 -18.05
CA PHE A 321 -10.45 -5.80 -19.25
C PHE A 321 -10.17 -7.19 -19.85
N ALA A 322 -8.92 -7.61 -19.96
CA ALA A 322 -8.55 -8.87 -20.60
C ALA A 322 -9.04 -10.10 -19.80
N PHE A 323 -9.02 -10.03 -18.48
CA PHE A 323 -9.36 -11.14 -17.58
C PHE A 323 -10.73 -11.02 -16.90
N GLY A 324 -11.48 -9.96 -17.16
CA GLY A 324 -12.83 -9.75 -16.62
C GLY A 324 -12.84 -9.44 -15.13
N LEU A 325 -11.79 -8.79 -14.63
CA LEU A 325 -11.61 -8.47 -13.21
C LEU A 325 -12.51 -7.29 -12.81
N VAL A 326 -13.39 -7.51 -11.83
CA VAL A 326 -14.41 -6.52 -11.40
C VAL A 326 -13.82 -5.57 -10.35
N GLY A 327 -13.87 -4.27 -10.61
CA GLY A 327 -13.17 -3.22 -9.89
C GLY A 327 -13.53 -3.08 -8.42
N GLU A 328 -14.80 -3.25 -8.03
CA GLU A 328 -15.17 -3.21 -6.61
C GLU A 328 -14.56 -4.34 -5.78
N LYS A 329 -13.99 -5.40 -6.41
CA LYS A 329 -13.34 -6.53 -5.71
C LYS A 329 -11.84 -6.32 -5.41
N TYR A 330 -11.30 -5.13 -5.67
CA TYR A 330 -9.89 -4.78 -5.41
C TYR A 330 -9.77 -3.46 -4.65
N GLY A 331 -8.60 -3.22 -4.04
CA GLY A 331 -8.33 -2.08 -3.15
C GLY A 331 -8.63 -2.38 -1.69
N TRP A 332 -8.43 -3.63 -1.28
CA TRP A 332 -8.74 -4.11 0.07
C TRP A 332 -7.50 -4.60 0.79
N MET A 333 -7.58 -4.63 2.13
CA MET A 333 -6.67 -5.44 2.95
C MET A 333 -6.97 -6.93 2.77
N VAL A 334 -5.94 -7.71 2.46
CA VAL A 334 -6.05 -9.14 2.14
C VAL A 334 -5.34 -9.97 3.21
N GLU A 335 -6.08 -10.84 3.89
CA GLU A 335 -5.51 -11.78 4.87
C GLU A 335 -5.11 -13.09 4.21
N ILE A 336 -3.88 -13.53 4.50
CA ILE A 336 -3.28 -14.77 4.01
C ILE A 336 -2.61 -15.48 5.18
N SER A 337 -2.68 -16.81 5.20
CA SER A 337 -1.93 -17.64 6.14
C SER A 337 -0.71 -18.25 5.45
N PRO A 338 0.53 -17.81 5.75
CA PRO A 338 1.73 -18.46 5.21
C PRO A 338 1.82 -19.93 5.61
N ALA A 339 1.50 -20.23 6.87
CA ALA A 339 1.66 -21.55 7.47
C ALA A 339 0.56 -22.57 7.13
N ASP A 340 -0.61 -22.12 6.63
CA ASP A 340 -1.74 -23.00 6.31
C ASP A 340 -2.19 -22.84 4.84
N PRO A 341 -1.80 -23.76 3.94
CA PRO A 341 -2.25 -23.77 2.55
C PRO A 341 -3.76 -23.97 2.36
N SER A 342 -4.47 -24.48 3.36
CA SER A 342 -5.92 -24.67 3.30
C SER A 342 -6.72 -23.43 3.73
N PHE A 343 -6.02 -22.42 4.25
CA PHE A 343 -6.65 -21.16 4.62
C PHE A 343 -7.27 -20.49 3.39
N GLN A 344 -8.59 -20.25 3.47
CA GLN A 344 -9.30 -19.50 2.46
C GLN A 344 -8.91 -18.02 2.57
N ASN A 345 -7.95 -17.61 1.72
CA ASN A 345 -7.50 -16.22 1.59
C ASN A 345 -8.70 -15.30 1.38
N ARG A 346 -8.66 -14.12 2.01
CA ARG A 346 -9.86 -13.27 2.11
C ARG A 346 -9.54 -11.78 2.09
N LYS A 347 -10.47 -11.00 1.54
CA LYS A 347 -10.43 -9.54 1.53
C LYS A 347 -11.38 -9.00 2.59
N HIS A 348 -10.89 -8.19 3.53
CA HIS A 348 -11.68 -7.67 4.65
C HIS A 348 -12.32 -6.33 4.32
N THR A 349 -13.58 -6.36 3.90
CA THR A 349 -14.22 -5.14 3.36
C THR A 349 -14.61 -4.12 4.43
N ALA A 350 -14.69 -4.54 5.70
CA ALA A 350 -14.92 -3.61 6.82
C ALA A 350 -13.76 -2.64 7.07
N LEU A 351 -12.56 -2.94 6.54
CA LEU A 351 -11.38 -2.07 6.60
C LEU A 351 -11.40 -0.94 5.54
N GLY A 352 -12.38 -0.96 4.62
CA GLY A 352 -12.59 0.06 3.59
C GLY A 352 -11.79 -0.16 2.30
N ARG A 353 -12.29 0.42 1.20
CA ARG A 353 -11.66 0.37 -0.12
C ARG A 353 -10.96 1.69 -0.46
N PHE A 354 -9.64 1.63 -0.57
CA PHE A 354 -8.76 2.75 -0.94
C PHE A 354 -7.36 2.21 -1.28
N ARG A 355 -6.36 3.07 -1.53
CA ARG A 355 -5.00 2.61 -1.89
C ARG A 355 -4.24 2.34 -0.61
N HIS A 356 -4.45 1.17 -0.04
CA HIS A 356 -3.84 0.86 1.24
C HIS A 356 -2.32 0.78 1.11
N GLU A 357 -1.58 1.49 1.96
CA GLU A 357 -0.14 1.26 2.09
C GLU A 357 0.11 0.05 2.99
N ASN A 358 -0.20 0.18 4.28
CA ASN A 358 0.04 -0.83 5.29
C ASN A 358 -1.10 -0.90 6.31
N ILE A 359 -0.90 -1.75 7.32
CA ILE A 359 -1.80 -1.84 8.45
C ILE A 359 -1.02 -2.08 9.76
N ALA A 360 -1.26 -1.22 10.75
CA ALA A 360 -0.72 -1.36 12.09
C ALA A 360 -1.84 -1.64 13.09
N PHE A 361 -1.60 -2.53 14.06
CA PHE A 361 -2.63 -2.98 14.98
C PHE A 361 -2.33 -2.60 16.43
N ARG A 362 -3.40 -2.40 17.19
CA ARG A 362 -3.40 -2.49 18.64
C ARG A 362 -4.36 -3.60 19.06
N ILE A 363 -3.79 -4.67 19.60
CA ILE A 363 -4.50 -5.90 19.96
C ILE A 363 -4.23 -6.16 21.45
N GLU A 364 -5.28 -6.00 22.27
CA GLU A 364 -5.19 -6.05 23.72
C GLU A 364 -6.36 -6.90 24.26
N GLU A 365 -6.07 -7.87 25.13
CA GLU A 365 -7.09 -8.71 25.76
C GLU A 365 -8.18 -7.86 26.44
N GLY A 366 -9.44 -8.25 26.24
CA GLY A 366 -10.61 -7.56 26.79
C GLY A 366 -10.97 -6.25 26.09
N ARG A 367 -10.26 -5.86 25.02
CA ARG A 367 -10.56 -4.64 24.24
C ARG A 367 -10.94 -4.97 22.80
N PRO A 368 -11.66 -4.07 22.11
CA PRO A 368 -11.77 -4.14 20.66
C PRO A 368 -10.41 -4.16 19.98
N LEU A 369 -10.30 -4.91 18.90
CA LEU A 369 -9.18 -4.79 17.97
C LEU A 369 -9.23 -3.40 17.33
N VAL A 370 -8.08 -2.74 17.27
CA VAL A 370 -7.92 -1.47 16.55
C VAL A 370 -6.87 -1.64 15.47
N ALA A 371 -7.14 -1.14 14.28
CA ALA A 371 -6.17 -1.07 13.19
C ALA A 371 -6.05 0.36 12.65
N TYR A 372 -4.87 0.73 12.19
CA TYR A 372 -4.55 2.03 11.56
C TYR A 372 -3.96 1.77 10.17
N MET A 373 -4.37 2.56 9.17
CA MET A 373 -3.99 2.37 7.77
C MET A 373 -3.74 3.73 7.09
N GLY A 374 -2.83 3.76 6.13
CA GLY A 374 -2.63 4.87 5.18
C GLY A 374 -3.36 4.63 3.85
N ASP A 375 -3.82 5.70 3.22
CA ASP A 375 -4.27 5.71 1.81
C ASP A 375 -3.27 6.49 0.96
N ASP A 376 -2.35 5.79 0.29
CA ASP A 376 -1.28 6.40 -0.50
C ASP A 376 -1.81 7.01 -1.81
N ARG A 377 -2.37 8.20 -1.63
CA ARG A 377 -2.68 9.12 -2.71
C ARG A 377 -2.56 10.54 -2.20
N ARG A 378 -2.31 11.46 -3.13
CA ARG A 378 -2.37 12.89 -2.80
C ARG A 378 -3.81 13.25 -2.42
N GLY A 379 -3.99 13.74 -1.20
CA GLY A 379 -5.29 13.99 -0.60
C GLY A 379 -5.91 12.76 0.06
N GLY A 380 -5.18 11.65 0.18
CA GLY A 380 -5.61 10.46 0.91
C GLY A 380 -5.72 10.72 2.41
N HIS A 381 -6.20 9.74 3.15
CA HIS A 381 -6.52 9.89 4.57
C HIS A 381 -5.75 8.91 5.45
N THR A 382 -5.58 9.26 6.71
CA THR A 382 -5.23 8.31 7.77
C THR A 382 -6.51 7.70 8.31
N TRP A 383 -6.52 6.37 8.40
CA TRP A 383 -7.68 5.58 8.77
C TRP A 383 -7.52 4.92 10.13
N LYS A 384 -8.65 4.62 10.76
CA LYS A 384 -8.74 3.78 11.94
C LYS A 384 -9.92 2.84 11.81
N PHE A 385 -9.72 1.56 12.07
CA PHE A 385 -10.78 0.59 12.24
C PHE A 385 -10.89 0.17 13.70
N VAL A 386 -12.11 -0.05 14.19
CA VAL A 386 -12.40 -0.61 15.51
C VAL A 386 -13.40 -1.74 15.37
N SER A 387 -13.04 -2.94 15.82
CA SER A 387 -13.94 -4.11 15.75
C SER A 387 -15.15 -3.96 16.69
N ASN A 388 -16.26 -4.60 16.34
CA ASN A 388 -17.43 -4.71 17.22
C ASN A 388 -17.18 -5.70 18.36
N GLY A 389 -16.46 -6.80 18.07
CA GLY A 389 -16.04 -7.79 19.05
C GLY A 389 -14.80 -7.35 19.83
N THR A 390 -14.49 -8.10 20.88
CA THR A 390 -13.30 -7.90 21.72
C THR A 390 -12.33 -9.06 21.56
N VAL A 391 -11.04 -8.77 21.66
CA VAL A 391 -9.97 -9.77 21.68
C VAL A 391 -10.03 -10.53 23.00
N SER A 392 -10.22 -11.85 22.93
CA SER A 392 -10.16 -12.75 24.09
C SER A 392 -8.72 -13.11 24.46
N ASN A 393 -7.91 -13.43 23.46
CA ASN A 393 -6.48 -13.70 23.57
C ASN A 393 -5.80 -13.14 22.31
N PRO A 394 -4.78 -12.27 22.41
CA PRO A 394 -4.14 -11.64 21.25
C PRO A 394 -3.63 -12.61 20.17
N THR A 395 -3.21 -13.83 20.55
CA THR A 395 -2.64 -14.80 19.60
C THR A 395 -3.65 -15.83 19.10
N ASP A 396 -4.94 -15.67 19.43
CA ASP A 396 -5.99 -16.59 19.00
C ASP A 396 -6.28 -16.43 17.49
N PRO A 397 -6.16 -17.50 16.68
CA PRO A 397 -6.51 -17.45 15.25
C PRO A 397 -7.96 -17.02 14.97
N ASP A 398 -8.88 -17.25 15.92
CA ASP A 398 -10.28 -16.83 15.78
C ASP A 398 -10.44 -15.31 15.75
N ASN A 399 -9.39 -14.53 16.09
CA ASN A 399 -9.41 -13.07 15.97
C ASN A 399 -9.49 -12.58 14.52
N SER A 400 -9.18 -13.40 13.52
CA SER A 400 -9.39 -13.05 12.09
C SER A 400 -10.82 -12.54 11.83
N GLN A 401 -11.83 -13.12 12.48
CA GLN A 401 -13.23 -12.71 12.34
C GLN A 401 -13.50 -11.26 12.83
N LEU A 402 -12.62 -10.69 13.66
CA LEU A 402 -12.79 -9.33 14.19
C LEU A 402 -12.58 -8.25 13.11
N PHE A 403 -11.91 -8.58 12.00
CA PHE A 403 -11.81 -7.71 10.83
C PHE A 403 -13.09 -7.69 9.98
N GLU A 404 -14.04 -8.59 10.22
CA GLU A 404 -15.25 -8.71 9.40
C GLU A 404 -16.38 -7.78 9.86
N SER A 405 -16.31 -7.28 11.10
CA SER A 405 -17.36 -6.44 11.70
C SER A 405 -16.79 -5.37 12.63
N GLY A 406 -17.05 -4.11 12.31
CA GLY A 406 -16.59 -2.97 13.09
C GLY A 406 -16.98 -1.65 12.45
N THR A 407 -16.33 -0.58 12.88
CA THR A 407 -16.50 0.77 12.32
C THR A 407 -15.18 1.27 11.77
N LEU A 408 -15.19 1.71 10.51
CA LEU A 408 -14.09 2.44 9.88
C LEU A 408 -14.24 3.93 10.17
N TYR A 409 -13.13 4.59 10.45
CA TYR A 409 -13.03 6.02 10.73
C TYR A 409 -11.96 6.67 9.87
N ALA A 410 -12.18 7.92 9.48
CA ALA A 410 -11.18 8.79 8.86
C ALA A 410 -10.76 9.92 9.81
N ALA A 411 -9.50 10.32 9.77
CA ALA A 411 -8.99 11.40 10.62
C ALA A 411 -9.46 12.79 10.14
N ARG A 412 -9.87 13.63 11.08
CA ARG A 412 -9.95 15.08 10.91
C ARG A 412 -8.96 15.75 11.86
N LEU A 413 -8.01 16.46 11.28
CA LEU A 413 -6.92 17.15 11.97
C LEU A 413 -7.19 18.65 12.00
N ASN A 414 -6.96 19.26 13.16
CA ASN A 414 -7.17 20.69 13.38
C ASN A 414 -5.81 21.44 13.41
N PRO A 415 -5.78 22.73 13.05
CA PRO A 415 -4.54 23.53 13.05
C PRO A 415 -3.82 23.64 14.41
N ASP A 416 -4.54 23.40 15.52
CA ASP A 416 -3.98 23.42 16.88
C ASP A 416 -3.28 22.11 17.27
N GLY A 417 -3.18 21.15 16.35
CA GLY A 417 -2.59 19.83 16.58
C GLY A 417 -3.54 18.81 17.21
N SER A 418 -4.78 19.19 17.53
CA SER A 418 -5.82 18.24 17.93
C SER A 418 -6.44 17.53 16.72
N GLY A 419 -7.19 16.47 16.96
CA GLY A 419 -7.92 15.79 15.91
C GLY A 419 -9.04 14.91 16.45
N GLN A 420 -9.86 14.40 15.54
CA GLN A 420 -10.95 13.48 15.83
C GLN A 420 -11.10 12.42 14.75
N TRP A 421 -11.72 11.30 15.13
CA TRP A 421 -12.06 10.20 14.22
C TRP A 421 -13.51 10.34 13.77
N ILE A 422 -13.74 10.49 12.47
CA ILE A 422 -15.07 10.57 11.87
C ILE A 422 -15.50 9.17 11.43
N PRO A 423 -16.57 8.58 11.99
CA PRO A 423 -17.04 7.26 11.56
C PRO A 423 -17.60 7.31 10.14
N LEU A 424 -17.37 6.28 9.33
CA LEU A 424 -18.01 6.12 8.02
C LEU A 424 -19.22 5.20 8.12
N VAL A 425 -20.34 5.73 8.61
CA VAL A 425 -21.62 5.04 8.72
C VAL A 425 -22.73 5.83 8.03
N PRO A 426 -23.88 5.23 7.65
CA PRO A 426 -24.95 5.93 6.96
C PRO A 426 -25.42 7.21 7.63
N SER A 427 -25.44 7.25 8.97
CA SER A 427 -25.87 8.42 9.73
C SER A 427 -24.83 9.52 9.87
N THR A 428 -23.60 9.33 9.36
CA THR A 428 -22.53 10.32 9.46
C THR A 428 -22.91 11.58 8.69
N PRO A 429 -22.95 12.76 9.35
CA PRO A 429 -23.24 14.02 8.69
C PRO A 429 -22.17 14.37 7.64
N THR A 430 -22.61 14.95 6.53
CA THR A 430 -21.71 15.38 5.46
C THR A 430 -21.43 16.88 5.58
N ASN A 431 -20.15 17.21 5.61
CA ASN A 431 -19.65 18.58 5.67
C ASN A 431 -18.22 18.62 5.12
N PRO A 432 -18.06 18.50 3.78
CA PRO A 432 -16.75 18.49 3.14
C PRO A 432 -15.98 19.78 3.43
N LEU A 433 -14.66 19.65 3.58
CA LEU A 433 -13.77 20.82 3.71
C LEU A 433 -13.81 21.63 2.42
N SER A 434 -13.67 22.96 2.53
CA SER A 434 -13.69 23.83 1.36
C SER A 434 -12.29 23.92 0.72
N PRO A 435 -12.15 23.99 -0.62
CA PRO A 435 -10.88 24.29 -1.27
C PRO A 435 -10.16 25.52 -0.70
N SER A 436 -10.91 26.55 -0.29
CA SER A 436 -10.35 27.74 0.38
C SER A 436 -9.77 27.44 1.76
N GLU A 437 -10.39 26.56 2.56
CA GLU A 437 -9.87 26.09 3.85
C GLU A 437 -8.61 25.25 3.64
N ILE A 438 -8.62 24.33 2.68
CA ILE A 438 -7.47 23.45 2.40
C ILE A 438 -6.28 24.24 1.86
N ALA A 439 -6.53 25.22 1.00
CA ALA A 439 -5.51 26.04 0.38
C ALA A 439 -5.05 27.23 1.22
N GLU A 440 -5.63 27.47 2.41
CA GLU A 440 -5.42 28.69 3.18
C GLU A 440 -3.93 29.02 3.37
N ALA A 441 -3.12 28.02 3.75
CA ALA A 441 -1.69 28.20 3.99
C ALA A 441 -0.94 28.61 2.72
N GLU A 442 -1.23 27.99 1.58
CA GLU A 442 -0.57 28.30 0.29
C GLU A 442 -1.02 29.67 -0.24
N LEU A 443 -2.31 29.97 -0.16
CA LEU A 443 -2.84 31.28 -0.55
C LEU A 443 -2.21 32.41 0.27
N ASN A 444 -2.06 32.22 1.59
CA ASN A 444 -1.42 33.21 2.46
C ASN A 444 0.09 33.35 2.20
N ALA A 445 0.78 32.25 1.90
CA ALA A 445 2.24 32.25 1.70
C ALA A 445 2.65 32.70 0.29
N PHE A 446 1.88 32.33 -0.74
CA PHE A 446 2.28 32.42 -2.15
C PHE A 446 1.29 33.23 -3.00
N GLY A 447 0.08 33.51 -2.52
CA GLY A 447 -0.97 34.17 -3.29
C GLY A 447 -1.65 33.27 -4.33
N GLU A 448 -1.24 32.02 -4.43
CA GLU A 448 -1.80 30.99 -5.31
C GLU A 448 -1.73 29.62 -4.60
N ALA A 449 -2.63 28.71 -4.98
CA ALA A 449 -2.72 27.37 -4.41
C ALA A 449 -2.32 26.32 -5.45
N GLN A 450 -1.61 25.27 -5.04
CA GLN A 450 -1.30 24.16 -5.91
C GLN A 450 -2.60 23.46 -6.33
N ARG A 451 -2.82 23.36 -7.66
CA ARG A 451 -4.02 22.73 -8.24
C ARG A 451 -5.32 23.31 -7.67
N ASP A 452 -5.34 24.61 -7.38
CA ASP A 452 -6.52 25.36 -6.94
C ASP A 452 -7.20 24.78 -5.68
N GLY A 453 -6.42 24.20 -4.76
CA GLY A 453 -6.95 23.65 -3.50
C GLY A 453 -7.89 22.47 -3.67
N ARG A 454 -7.85 21.80 -4.82
CA ARG A 454 -8.91 20.88 -5.22
C ARG A 454 -9.11 19.67 -4.30
N ILE A 455 -10.36 19.28 -4.14
CA ILE A 455 -10.79 18.01 -3.54
C ILE A 455 -11.62 17.20 -4.52
N ARG A 456 -11.80 15.91 -4.22
CA ARG A 456 -12.69 15.02 -4.95
C ARG A 456 -13.89 14.66 -4.09
N LEU A 457 -15.07 14.87 -4.64
CA LEU A 457 -16.34 14.48 -4.04
C LEU A 457 -17.04 13.43 -4.91
N PRO A 458 -17.94 12.61 -4.34
CA PRO A 458 -18.70 11.64 -5.12
C PRO A 458 -19.54 12.32 -6.21
N GLN A 459 -19.37 11.89 -7.47
CA GLN A 459 -20.20 12.37 -8.57
C GLN A 459 -21.61 11.77 -8.45
N ARG A 460 -22.63 12.63 -8.35
CA ARG A 460 -24.01 12.22 -8.12
C ARG A 460 -24.99 13.00 -8.98
N ALA A 461 -25.92 12.29 -9.62
CA ALA A 461 -26.92 12.87 -10.48
C ALA A 461 -27.76 13.93 -9.74
N GLY A 462 -27.94 15.08 -10.38
CA GLY A 462 -28.68 16.21 -9.81
C GLY A 462 -27.82 17.23 -9.05
N ILE A 463 -26.53 16.96 -8.86
CA ILE A 463 -25.58 17.97 -8.36
C ILE A 463 -25.02 18.75 -9.58
N PRO A 464 -25.04 20.09 -9.57
CA PRO A 464 -24.48 20.90 -10.65
C PRO A 464 -23.01 20.53 -10.94
N GLY A 465 -22.70 20.21 -12.20
CA GLY A 465 -21.37 19.71 -12.61
C GLY A 465 -21.19 18.19 -12.53
N ALA A 466 -22.16 17.47 -11.96
CA ALA A 466 -22.21 16.01 -11.86
C ALA A 466 -23.53 15.49 -12.48
N GLU A 467 -23.58 15.42 -13.81
CA GLU A 467 -24.82 15.13 -14.54
C GLU A 467 -25.22 13.63 -14.48
N GLN A 468 -24.33 12.75 -14.03
CA GLN A 468 -24.54 11.31 -13.93
C GLN A 468 -23.92 10.75 -12.65
N ASP A 469 -24.49 9.66 -12.13
CA ASP A 469 -23.92 8.92 -11.02
C ASP A 469 -22.66 8.17 -11.43
N GLY A 470 -21.65 8.18 -10.55
CA GLY A 470 -20.49 7.32 -10.68
C GLY A 470 -19.14 8.05 -10.68
N GLY A 471 -18.18 7.53 -9.92
CA GLY A 471 -16.84 8.11 -9.82
C GLY A 471 -16.81 9.41 -9.03
N SER A 472 -15.86 10.30 -9.37
CA SER A 472 -15.57 11.52 -8.61
C SER A 472 -15.71 12.79 -9.43
N PHE A 473 -16.20 13.84 -8.79
CA PHE A 473 -16.23 15.21 -9.27
C PHE A 473 -15.17 16.07 -8.55
N ILE A 474 -14.49 16.96 -9.28
CA ILE A 474 -13.49 17.87 -8.70
C ILE A 474 -14.15 19.16 -8.24
N VAL A 475 -13.95 19.50 -6.96
CA VAL A 475 -14.30 20.82 -6.41
C VAL A 475 -13.01 21.58 -6.10
N ASP A 476 -12.91 22.82 -6.56
CA ASP A 476 -11.75 23.70 -6.40
C ASP A 476 -12.19 25.14 -6.10
N LEU A 477 -11.23 26.07 -6.01
CA LEU A 477 -11.49 27.49 -5.72
C LEU A 477 -12.46 28.18 -6.71
N THR A 478 -12.70 27.60 -7.90
CA THR A 478 -13.55 28.21 -8.93
C THR A 478 -15.02 27.80 -8.83
N ASN A 479 -15.32 26.68 -8.17
CA ASN A 479 -16.67 26.08 -8.13
C ASN A 479 -17.13 25.67 -6.70
N GLU A 480 -16.50 26.21 -5.67
CA GLU A 480 -16.73 25.90 -4.25
C GLU A 480 -18.20 26.06 -3.80
N SER A 481 -19.01 26.87 -4.49
CA SER A 481 -20.44 27.02 -4.21
C SER A 481 -21.23 25.70 -4.34
N VAL A 482 -20.72 24.72 -5.08
CA VAL A 482 -21.31 23.39 -5.24
C VAL A 482 -21.35 22.62 -3.91
N LEU A 483 -20.48 22.93 -2.95
CA LEU A 483 -20.42 22.25 -1.64
C LEU A 483 -21.75 22.28 -0.88
N SER A 484 -22.59 23.30 -1.11
CA SER A 484 -23.94 23.40 -0.51
C SER A 484 -24.86 22.21 -0.83
N ASN A 485 -24.64 21.50 -1.95
CA ASN A 485 -25.38 20.29 -2.31
C ASN A 485 -24.95 19.05 -1.50
N TYR A 486 -23.77 19.12 -0.87
CA TYR A 486 -23.18 18.07 -0.07
C TYR A 486 -23.34 18.32 1.44
N GLN A 487 -23.62 19.56 1.86
CA GLN A 487 -23.69 19.93 3.27
C GLN A 487 -25.07 19.64 3.90
N GLY A 488 -25.09 19.35 5.20
CA GLY A 488 -26.34 19.18 5.97
C GLY A 488 -27.12 17.91 5.62
N ARG A 489 -26.47 16.96 4.96
CA ARG A 489 -26.99 15.63 4.63
C ARG A 489 -26.22 14.58 5.43
N THR A 490 -26.42 13.31 5.11
CA THR A 490 -25.71 12.17 5.70
C THR A 490 -25.11 11.29 4.60
N LEU A 491 -24.14 10.43 4.93
CA LEU A 491 -23.58 9.50 3.93
C LEU A 491 -24.67 8.60 3.32
N GLY A 492 -25.67 8.20 4.09
CA GLY A 492 -26.81 7.42 3.61
C GLY A 492 -27.67 8.13 2.57
N ASP A 493 -27.54 9.45 2.40
CA ASP A 493 -28.19 10.20 1.32
C ASP A 493 -27.47 10.06 -0.04
N PHE A 494 -26.24 9.53 -0.05
CA PHE A 494 -25.38 9.41 -1.24
C PHE A 494 -25.00 7.98 -1.59
N TYR A 495 -25.23 7.04 -0.69
CA TYR A 495 -24.87 5.63 -0.80
C TYR A 495 -26.03 4.74 -0.36
N THR A 496 -26.25 3.62 -1.06
CA THR A 496 -27.42 2.76 -0.81
C THR A 496 -27.27 1.81 0.39
N SER A 497 -26.05 1.58 0.88
CA SER A 497 -25.75 0.63 1.96
C SER A 497 -24.43 0.95 2.67
N GLN A 498 -24.15 0.27 3.78
CA GLN A 498 -22.84 0.35 4.44
C GLN A 498 -21.74 -0.19 3.53
N GLY A 499 -21.99 -1.30 2.82
CA GLY A 499 -21.03 -1.82 1.85
C GLY A 499 -20.71 -0.84 0.72
N ALA A 500 -21.70 -0.07 0.24
CA ALA A 500 -21.47 0.96 -0.78
C ALA A 500 -20.62 2.14 -0.26
N ILE A 501 -20.81 2.55 1.00
CA ILE A 501 -19.95 3.56 1.66
C ILE A 501 -18.50 3.06 1.70
N LEU A 502 -18.30 1.79 2.06
CA LEU A 502 -16.96 1.22 2.19
C LEU A 502 -16.28 0.96 0.83
N SER A 503 -17.05 0.64 -0.23
CA SER A 503 -16.53 0.57 -1.61
C SER A 503 -16.01 1.91 -2.14
N ASP A 504 -16.55 3.02 -1.64
CA ASP A 504 -16.20 4.39 -2.03
C ASP A 504 -15.59 5.17 -0.84
N ALA A 505 -14.88 4.47 0.07
CA ALA A 505 -14.49 5.00 1.37
C ALA A 505 -13.72 6.33 1.25
N PHE A 506 -12.81 6.45 0.28
CA PHE A 506 -12.08 7.69 0.00
C PHE A 506 -13.01 8.89 -0.27
N LEU A 507 -13.99 8.75 -1.18
CA LEU A 507 -14.92 9.85 -1.48
C LEU A 507 -15.92 10.08 -0.35
N ALA A 508 -16.32 9.02 0.37
CA ALA A 508 -17.15 9.13 1.57
C ALA A 508 -16.45 9.90 2.70
N ALA A 509 -15.14 9.70 2.90
CA ALA A 509 -14.36 10.44 3.88
C ALA A 509 -14.21 11.93 3.53
N ASN A 510 -13.91 12.24 2.26
CA ASN A 510 -13.91 13.63 1.78
C ASN A 510 -15.27 14.30 2.01
N LEU A 511 -16.35 13.59 1.69
CA LEU A 511 -17.72 14.06 1.88
C LEU A 511 -18.08 14.28 3.37
N ALA A 512 -17.56 13.44 4.27
CA ALA A 512 -17.72 13.57 5.71
C ALA A 512 -16.82 14.66 6.33
N GLY A 513 -15.91 15.24 5.56
CA GLY A 513 -15.00 16.29 6.03
C GLY A 513 -13.78 15.77 6.78
N ALA A 514 -13.29 14.59 6.42
CA ALA A 514 -11.95 14.13 6.80
C ALA A 514 -10.87 15.02 6.17
N THR A 515 -9.71 15.13 6.82
CA THR A 515 -8.62 15.97 6.33
C THR A 515 -7.86 15.25 5.22
N PRO A 516 -7.78 15.82 3.99
CA PRO A 516 -6.89 15.31 2.95
C PRO A 516 -5.42 15.51 3.37
N THR A 517 -4.59 14.50 3.18
CA THR A 517 -3.18 14.52 3.61
C THR A 517 -2.20 14.27 2.46
N SER A 518 -0.92 14.50 2.73
CA SER A 518 0.16 14.46 1.75
C SER A 518 0.68 13.04 1.52
N ARG A 519 -0.17 12.13 1.02
CA ARG A 519 0.20 10.72 0.74
C ARG A 519 0.59 9.94 2.01
N PRO A 520 -0.38 9.58 2.86
CA PRO A 520 -0.09 8.74 4.01
C PRO A 520 0.28 7.33 3.55
N GLU A 521 1.57 7.03 3.64
CA GLU A 521 2.18 5.71 3.41
C GLU A 521 2.13 4.90 4.73
N ASP A 522 3.28 4.41 5.21
CA ASP A 522 3.34 3.50 6.36
C ASP A 522 2.92 4.18 7.68
N VAL A 523 2.09 3.45 8.45
CA VAL A 523 1.75 3.77 9.84
C VAL A 523 2.33 2.69 10.75
N GLU A 524 2.87 3.08 11.91
CA GLU A 524 3.30 2.15 12.94
C GLU A 524 2.71 2.55 14.30
N VAL A 525 2.56 1.55 15.18
CA VAL A 525 2.21 1.74 16.59
C VAL A 525 3.48 1.47 17.39
N HIS A 526 3.88 2.39 18.26
CA HIS A 526 5.11 2.24 19.02
C HIS A 526 4.94 1.09 20.04
N PRO A 527 5.84 0.09 20.06
CA PRO A 527 5.64 -1.11 20.87
C PRO A 527 5.72 -0.86 22.40
N GLY A 528 6.24 0.29 22.82
CA GLY A 528 6.43 0.64 24.23
C GLY A 528 5.24 1.36 24.87
N ASP A 529 4.72 2.39 24.21
CA ASP A 529 3.69 3.30 24.73
C ASP A 529 2.44 3.42 23.84
N GLY A 530 2.42 2.72 22.69
CA GLY A 530 1.27 2.59 21.81
C GLY A 530 1.18 3.69 20.78
#